data_AF-A0A7S2YG44-F1
#
_entry.id   AF-A0A7S2YG44-F1
#
_cell.length_a   1.000
_cell.length_b   1.000
_cell.length_c   1.000
_cell.angle_alpha   90.00
_cell.angle_beta   90.00
_cell.angle_gamma   90.00
#
_symmetry.space_group_name_H-M   'P 1'
#
loop_
_entity.id
_entity.type
_entity.pdbx_description
1 polymer ?
#
loop_
_entity_poly.entity_id
_entity_poly.type
_entity_poly.pdbx_seq_one_letter_code
_entity_poly.pdbx_strand_id
1 'polypeptide(L)'
;MSINWCPSLIQAALLSPVMAQMTASSLTTNTPPDMSDFKIWSNRVDSHGSVSLLVPGAQAKKDRIVALQQQSSSPSAMVVYVGDSSTDLTALIQADVGIFIGDPQSSALSMAQQWGISVQPLSSRWSSEGNSGASEKRRDKDDENQKILWQTTSWLEIGRLLQELNGSTMTQPTQQ
;
A
#
# COMPACT_ATOMS: atom_id res chain seq x y z
N MET A 1 8.81 -12.24 15.31
CA MET A 1 9.37 -11.16 16.14
C MET A 1 9.49 -9.94 15.24
N SER A 2 8.67 -8.90 15.42
CA SER A 2 8.79 -7.68 14.62
C SER A 2 10.06 -6.96 15.08
N ILE A 3 11.08 -6.90 14.22
CA ILE A 3 12.27 -6.09 14.50
C ILE A 3 11.80 -4.63 14.47
N ASN A 4 11.99 -3.88 15.55
CA ASN A 4 11.73 -2.44 15.51
C ASN A 4 12.75 -1.81 14.54
N TRP A 5 12.32 -1.56 13.31
CA TRP A 5 13.13 -0.92 12.30
C TRP A 5 13.41 0.53 12.72
N CYS A 6 14.68 0.85 13.01
CA CYS A 6 15.08 2.22 13.26
C CYS A 6 15.18 3.00 11.93
N PRO A 7 15.01 4.33 11.94
CA PRO A 7 15.05 5.13 10.72
C PRO A 7 16.30 4.88 9.86
N SER A 8 17.48 4.76 10.48
CA SER A 8 18.74 4.53 9.77
C SER A 8 18.78 3.17 9.06
N LEU A 9 18.18 2.14 9.66
CA LEU A 9 18.11 0.81 9.06
C LEU A 9 17.13 0.80 7.88
N ILE A 10 15.96 1.46 8.04
CA ILE A 10 15.00 1.65 6.94
C ILE A 10 15.68 2.37 5.79
N GLN A 11 16.43 3.43 6.08
CA GLN A 11 17.13 4.21 5.08
C GLN A 11 18.16 3.36 4.34
N ALA A 12 19.05 2.67 5.07
CA ALA A 12 20.13 1.90 4.45
C ALA A 12 19.64 0.67 3.67
N ALA A 13 18.66 -0.06 4.22
CA ALA A 13 18.24 -1.35 3.66
C ALA A 13 17.10 -1.24 2.62
N LEU A 14 16.26 -0.22 2.71
CA LEU A 14 15.09 -0.07 1.83
C LEU A 14 15.21 1.15 0.92
N LEU A 15 15.42 2.34 1.49
CA LEU A 15 15.41 3.57 0.68
C LEU A 15 16.62 3.66 -0.23
N SER A 16 17.84 3.45 0.26
CA SER A 16 19.05 3.60 -0.54
C SER A 16 19.06 2.70 -1.80
N PRO A 17 18.70 1.40 -1.72
CA PRO A 17 18.61 0.55 -2.91
C PRO A 17 17.52 1.00 -3.89
N VAL A 18 16.34 1.37 -3.40
CA VAL A 18 15.23 1.85 -4.25
C VAL A 18 15.63 3.12 -4.99
N MET A 19 16.31 4.04 -4.30
CA MET A 19 16.79 5.29 -4.88
C MET A 19 17.87 5.07 -5.93
N ALA A 20 18.79 4.12 -5.68
CA ALA A 20 19.78 3.74 -6.67
C ALA A 20 19.13 3.19 -7.95
N GLN A 21 18.07 2.38 -7.82
CA GLN A 21 17.31 1.86 -8.96
C GLN A 21 16.52 2.95 -9.70
N MET A 22 15.89 3.88 -8.97
CA MET A 22 15.19 5.02 -9.57
C MET A 22 16.15 5.92 -10.35
N THR A 23 17.31 6.22 -9.77
CA THR A 23 18.35 7.02 -10.42
C THR A 23 18.90 6.33 -11.66
N ALA A 24 19.13 5.02 -11.61
CA ALA A 24 19.60 4.24 -12.77
C ALA A 24 18.55 4.16 -13.89
N SER A 25 17.26 4.24 -13.56
CA SER A 25 16.15 4.14 -14.52
C SER A 25 15.77 5.51 -15.12
N SER A 26 16.13 6.62 -14.48
CA SER A 26 15.85 7.98 -14.94
C SER A 26 16.97 8.49 -15.85
N LEU A 27 16.94 8.12 -17.13
CA LEU A 27 17.94 8.55 -18.13
C LEU A 27 17.86 10.04 -18.53
N THR A 28 16.94 10.84 -17.97
CA THR A 28 16.60 12.17 -18.52
C THR A 28 16.72 13.33 -17.53
N THR A 29 17.03 13.11 -16.25
CA THR A 29 17.19 14.22 -15.29
C THR A 29 18.48 14.04 -14.47
N ASN A 30 19.45 14.95 -14.67
CA ASN A 30 20.71 15.01 -13.91
C ASN A 30 20.53 15.43 -12.43
N THR A 31 19.32 15.32 -11.90
CA THR A 31 18.99 15.73 -10.54
C THR A 31 18.77 14.47 -9.71
N PRO A 32 19.62 14.19 -8.71
CA PRO A 32 19.38 13.07 -7.81
C PRO A 32 18.01 13.26 -7.14
N PRO A 33 17.20 12.20 -6.99
CA PRO A 33 15.90 12.29 -6.35
C PRO A 33 16.07 12.84 -4.92
N ASP A 34 15.30 13.87 -4.58
CA ASP A 34 15.41 14.54 -3.29
C ASP A 34 15.01 13.58 -2.16
N MET A 35 15.91 13.36 -1.20
CA MET A 35 15.64 12.52 -0.04
C MET A 35 14.57 13.14 0.87
N SER A 36 14.32 14.45 0.76
CA SER A 36 13.29 15.14 1.54
C SER A 36 11.87 14.67 1.20
N ASP A 37 11.67 14.13 -0.01
CA ASP A 37 10.39 13.56 -0.45
C ASP A 37 10.06 12.25 0.27
N PHE A 38 11.06 11.53 0.78
CA PHE A 38 10.90 10.24 1.46
C PHE A 38 10.85 10.39 2.97
N LYS A 39 9.70 10.84 3.48
CA LYS A 39 9.50 10.98 4.93
C LYS A 39 9.34 9.62 5.62
N ILE A 40 10.37 9.20 6.37
CA ILE A 40 10.29 8.00 7.23
C ILE A 40 9.47 8.30 8.49
N TRP A 41 8.42 7.51 8.72
CA TRP A 41 7.67 7.50 9.98
C TRP A 41 7.81 6.13 10.64
N SER A 42 8.61 6.05 11.72
CA SER A 42 8.89 4.80 12.42
C SER A 42 9.04 5.03 13.93
N ASN A 43 8.95 3.94 14.69
CA ASN A 43 9.41 3.94 16.07
C ASN A 43 10.94 4.15 16.11
N ARG A 44 11.45 4.62 17.25
CA ARG A 44 12.89 4.84 17.44
C ARG A 44 13.42 3.87 18.48
N VAL A 45 14.60 3.33 18.20
CA VAL A 45 15.40 2.57 19.17
C VAL A 45 16.62 3.42 19.50
N ASP A 46 16.83 3.71 20.77
CA ASP A 46 18.00 4.46 21.22
C ASP A 46 19.23 3.56 21.40
N SER A 47 20.38 4.17 21.72
CA SER A 47 21.63 3.46 21.99
C SER A 47 21.60 2.55 23.21
N HIS A 48 20.56 2.64 24.05
CA HIS A 48 20.34 1.82 25.23
C HIS A 48 19.33 0.68 24.98
N GLY A 49 18.80 0.57 23.76
CA GLY A 49 17.79 -0.43 23.40
C GLY A 49 16.36 -0.07 23.80
N SER A 50 16.10 1.16 24.27
CA SER A 50 14.74 1.62 24.59
C SER A 50 13.99 1.98 23.32
N VAL A 51 12.70 1.61 23.28
CA VAL A 51 11.83 1.85 22.11
C VAL A 51 10.89 3.02 22.40
N SER A 52 11.02 4.10 21.64
CA SER A 52 10.06 5.20 21.61
C SER A 52 8.98 4.94 20.55
N LEU A 53 7.74 4.77 21.00
CA LEU A 53 6.58 4.47 20.15
C LEU A 53 6.01 5.75 19.51
N LEU A 54 6.66 6.22 18.43
CA LEU A 54 6.21 7.37 17.64
C LEU A 54 5.07 7.02 16.67
N VAL A 55 4.79 5.73 16.48
CA VAL A 55 3.64 5.20 15.76
C VAL A 55 2.71 4.53 16.78
N PRO A 56 1.88 5.27 17.51
CA PRO A 56 1.14 4.74 18.66
C PRO A 56 -0.14 4.01 18.22
N GLY A 57 0.03 2.88 17.55
CA GLY A 57 -1.05 1.92 17.30
C GLY A 57 -1.98 2.27 16.13
N ALA A 58 -3.11 1.56 16.07
CA ALA A 58 -4.02 1.54 14.92
C ALA A 58 -4.62 2.92 14.59
N GLN A 59 -5.05 3.67 15.62
CA GLN A 59 -5.69 4.97 15.42
C GLN A 59 -4.73 5.99 14.79
N ALA A 60 -3.47 6.03 15.24
CA ALA A 60 -2.50 6.97 14.69
C ALA A 60 -2.17 6.69 13.21
N LYS A 61 -2.16 5.41 12.80
CA LYS A 61 -1.99 5.03 11.39
C LYS A 61 -3.16 5.55 10.54
N LYS A 62 -4.40 5.40 11.02
CA LYS A 62 -5.59 5.94 10.38
C LYS A 62 -5.54 7.47 10.27
N ASP A 63 -5.23 8.16 11.37
CA ASP A 63 -5.16 9.63 11.40
C ASP A 63 -4.09 10.16 10.44
N ARG A 64 -2.98 9.43 10.28
CA ARG A 64 -1.95 9.76 9.32
C ARG A 64 -2.44 9.68 7.88
N ILE A 65 -3.25 8.69 7.53
CA ILE A 65 -3.87 8.58 6.20
C ILE A 65 -4.80 9.77 5.94
N VAL A 66 -5.65 10.10 6.91
CA VAL A 66 -6.54 11.27 6.80
C VAL A 66 -5.75 12.56 6.57
N ALA A 67 -4.66 12.75 7.32
CA ALA A 67 -3.79 13.90 7.14
C ALA A 67 -3.14 13.93 5.74
N LEU A 68 -2.70 12.78 5.20
CA LEU A 68 -2.13 12.70 3.86
C LEU A 68 -3.17 13.03 2.78
N GLN A 69 -4.39 12.53 2.92
CA GLN A 69 -5.50 12.83 2.01
C GLN A 69 -5.83 14.34 2.02
N GLN A 70 -5.81 14.99 3.19
CA GLN A 70 -6.04 16.44 3.33
C GLN A 70 -4.87 17.31 2.85
N GLN A 71 -3.64 16.82 2.95
CA GLN A 71 -2.44 17.54 2.52
C GLN A 71 -2.28 17.57 0.99
N SER A 72 -2.93 16.65 0.27
CA SER A 72 -2.90 16.68 -1.18
C SER A 72 -3.69 17.87 -1.72
N SER A 73 -2.99 18.76 -2.45
CA SER A 73 -3.63 19.81 -3.23
C SER A 73 -4.16 19.31 -4.59
N SER A 74 -3.81 18.07 -4.98
CA SER A 74 -4.26 17.47 -6.22
C SER A 74 -5.53 16.64 -5.98
N PRO A 75 -6.63 16.89 -6.73
CA PRO A 75 -7.83 16.07 -6.65
C PRO A 75 -7.62 14.62 -7.14
N SER A 76 -6.47 14.33 -7.78
CA SER A 76 -6.11 13.00 -8.26
C SER A 76 -5.12 12.25 -7.36
N ALA A 77 -4.64 12.83 -6.27
CA ALA A 77 -3.74 12.10 -5.39
C ALA A 77 -4.50 11.02 -4.61
N MET A 78 -3.96 9.83 -4.63
CA MET A 78 -4.50 8.67 -3.91
C MET A 78 -3.52 8.23 -2.84
N VAL A 79 -4.03 7.83 -1.68
CA VAL A 79 -3.25 7.17 -0.64
C VAL A 79 -3.44 5.66 -0.76
N VAL A 80 -2.35 4.99 -1.13
CA VAL A 80 -2.25 3.54 -1.08
C VAL A 80 -1.62 3.15 0.25
N TYR A 81 -2.28 2.27 1.01
CA TYR A 81 -1.77 1.77 2.28
C TYR A 81 -1.62 0.25 2.24
N VAL A 82 -0.45 -0.24 2.65
CA VAL A 82 -0.13 -1.67 2.74
C VAL A 82 0.12 -2.03 4.20
N GLY A 83 -0.51 -3.08 4.69
CA GLY A 83 -0.34 -3.58 6.05
C GLY A 83 -0.53 -5.09 6.15
N ASP A 84 -0.03 -5.69 7.22
CA ASP A 84 0.01 -7.15 7.42
C ASP A 84 -0.70 -7.61 8.70
N SER A 85 -1.15 -6.66 9.54
CA SER A 85 -1.64 -6.95 10.88
C SER A 85 -3.04 -6.41 11.14
N SER A 86 -3.68 -6.91 12.21
CA SER A 86 -4.97 -6.37 12.66
C SER A 86 -4.86 -4.90 13.13
N THR A 87 -3.67 -4.45 13.55
CA THR A 87 -3.44 -3.04 13.90
C THR A 87 -3.48 -2.11 12.69
N ASP A 88 -3.35 -2.66 11.48
CA ASP A 88 -3.41 -1.91 10.23
C ASP A 88 -4.83 -1.80 9.69
N LEU A 89 -5.77 -2.59 10.19
CA LEU A 89 -7.09 -2.74 9.57
C LEU A 89 -7.85 -1.42 9.43
N THR A 90 -7.85 -0.59 10.47
CA THR A 90 -8.51 0.73 10.41
C THR A 90 -7.86 1.70 9.42
N ALA A 91 -6.55 1.61 9.23
CA ALA A 91 -5.81 2.40 8.26
C ALA A 91 -6.05 1.87 6.84
N LEU A 92 -6.03 0.54 6.66
CA LEU A 92 -6.35 -0.13 5.41
C LEU A 92 -7.74 0.26 4.89
N ILE A 93 -8.75 0.34 5.77
CA ILE A 93 -10.12 0.75 5.41
C ILE A 93 -10.22 2.25 5.11
N GLN A 94 -9.34 3.07 5.71
CA GLN A 94 -9.33 4.53 5.55
C GLN A 94 -8.65 4.98 4.26
N ALA A 95 -7.68 4.22 3.76
CA ALA A 95 -6.96 4.49 2.52
C ALA A 95 -7.90 4.51 1.31
N ASP A 96 -7.50 5.21 0.25
CA ASP A 96 -8.19 5.15 -1.04
C ASP A 96 -8.01 3.76 -1.67
N VAL A 97 -6.84 3.16 -1.44
CA VAL A 97 -6.56 1.75 -1.77
C VAL A 97 -5.88 1.08 -0.57
N GLY A 98 -6.62 0.23 0.13
CA GLY A 98 -6.09 -0.63 1.20
C GLY A 98 -5.65 -1.99 0.67
N ILE A 99 -4.43 -2.42 1.00
CA ILE A 99 -3.88 -3.72 0.62
C ILE A 99 -3.36 -4.45 1.85
N PHE A 100 -3.99 -5.56 2.19
CA PHE A 100 -3.49 -6.51 3.16
C PHE A 100 -2.45 -7.43 2.50
N ILE A 101 -1.22 -7.44 3.01
CA ILE A 101 -0.18 -8.38 2.59
C ILE A 101 0.03 -9.44 3.66
N GLY A 102 -0.22 -10.70 3.32
CA GLY A 102 -0.07 -11.81 4.24
C GLY A 102 -1.03 -12.95 3.97
N ASP A 103 -1.08 -13.87 4.93
CA ASP A 103 -1.88 -15.09 4.83
C ASP A 103 -3.38 -14.74 4.62
N PRO A 104 -4.04 -15.28 3.58
CA PRO A 104 -5.49 -15.10 3.36
C PRO A 104 -6.34 -15.64 4.52
N GLN A 105 -5.80 -16.51 5.37
CA GLN A 105 -6.46 -17.07 6.56
C GLN A 105 -6.12 -16.30 7.85
N SER A 106 -5.44 -15.15 7.75
CA SER A 106 -5.08 -14.36 8.91
C SER A 106 -6.31 -13.86 9.69
N SER A 107 -6.18 -13.78 11.02
CA SER A 107 -7.25 -13.26 11.89
C SER A 107 -7.65 -11.83 11.56
N ALA A 108 -6.72 -11.02 11.03
CA ALA A 108 -6.99 -9.66 10.58
C ALA A 108 -8.02 -9.62 9.44
N LEU A 109 -7.93 -10.54 8.47
CA LEU A 109 -8.90 -10.63 7.38
C LEU A 109 -10.25 -11.17 7.85
N SER A 110 -10.25 -12.15 8.76
CA SER A 110 -11.49 -12.63 9.39
C SER A 110 -12.23 -11.50 10.13
N MET A 111 -11.50 -10.63 10.83
CA MET A 111 -12.09 -9.43 11.46
C MET A 111 -12.66 -8.46 10.43
N ALA A 112 -11.95 -8.22 9.32
CA ALA A 112 -12.42 -7.34 8.25
C ALA A 112 -13.76 -7.82 7.67
N GLN A 113 -13.87 -9.12 7.38
CA GLN A 113 -15.09 -9.74 6.88
C GLN A 113 -16.24 -9.65 7.88
N GLN A 114 -15.96 -9.83 9.18
CA GLN A 114 -16.96 -9.64 10.25
C GLN A 114 -17.48 -8.20 10.34
N TRP A 115 -16.68 -7.21 9.92
CA TRP A 115 -17.10 -5.81 9.82
C TRP A 115 -17.83 -5.48 8.51
N GLY A 116 -18.14 -6.49 7.69
CA GLY A 116 -18.85 -6.32 6.42
C GLY A 116 -17.97 -5.84 5.26
N ILE A 117 -16.64 -5.84 5.43
CA ILE A 117 -15.69 -5.40 4.40
C ILE A 117 -15.49 -6.53 3.38
N SER A 118 -15.57 -6.18 2.10
CA SER A 118 -15.32 -7.12 1.00
C SER A 118 -13.82 -7.34 0.88
N VAL A 119 -13.33 -8.55 1.15
CA VAL A 119 -11.92 -8.92 0.96
C VAL A 119 -11.78 -9.61 -0.39
N GLN A 120 -10.95 -9.07 -1.28
CA GLN A 120 -10.74 -9.62 -2.63
C GLN A 120 -9.26 -9.85 -2.91
N PRO A 121 -8.87 -10.96 -3.58
CA PRO A 121 -7.49 -11.14 -4.05
C PRO A 121 -7.10 -10.01 -5.01
N LEU A 122 -5.93 -9.40 -4.82
CA LEU A 122 -5.43 -8.33 -5.67
C LEU A 122 -5.27 -8.79 -7.13
N SER A 123 -4.91 -10.06 -7.34
CA SER A 123 -4.85 -10.72 -8.64
C SER A 123 -6.15 -10.74 -9.44
N SER A 124 -7.31 -10.69 -8.77
CA SER A 124 -8.63 -10.69 -9.43
C SER A 124 -8.89 -9.44 -10.28
N ARG A 125 -8.21 -8.32 -9.95
CA ARG A 125 -8.24 -7.06 -10.71
C ARG A 125 -7.83 -7.24 -12.18
N TRP A 126 -6.88 -8.13 -12.44
CA TRP A 126 -6.38 -8.38 -13.81
C TRP A 126 -7.02 -9.60 -14.47
N SER A 127 -7.70 -10.45 -13.69
CA SER A 127 -8.36 -11.65 -14.20
C SER A 127 -9.67 -11.34 -14.94
N SER A 128 -10.19 -10.12 -14.81
CA SER A 128 -11.44 -9.65 -15.42
C SER A 128 -11.27 -9.02 -16.82
N GLU A 129 -10.05 -8.87 -17.34
CA GLU A 129 -9.79 -8.37 -18.70
C GLU A 129 -10.27 -9.32 -19.82
N GLY A 130 -10.77 -10.52 -19.49
CA GLY A 130 -11.31 -11.49 -20.45
C GLY A 130 -12.84 -11.54 -20.58
N ASN A 131 -13.63 -10.78 -19.79
CA ASN A 131 -15.10 -10.94 -19.80
C ASN A 131 -15.91 -9.66 -19.61
N SER A 132 -15.51 -8.58 -20.27
CA SER A 132 -16.33 -7.36 -20.43
C SER A 132 -17.46 -7.59 -21.45
N GLY A 133 -18.39 -8.50 -21.14
CA GLY A 133 -19.51 -8.82 -22.04
C GLY A 133 -20.80 -9.31 -21.38
N ALA A 134 -20.79 -9.78 -20.13
CA ALA A 134 -22.03 -10.30 -19.54
C ALA A 134 -22.01 -10.34 -18.00
N SER A 135 -22.31 -9.23 -17.34
CA SER A 135 -23.12 -9.17 -16.10
C SER A 135 -23.20 -7.75 -15.53
N GLU A 136 -23.68 -6.80 -16.33
CA GLU A 136 -24.44 -5.66 -15.78
C GLU A 136 -25.89 -6.12 -15.57
N LYS A 137 -26.12 -7.03 -14.63
CA LYS A 137 -27.47 -7.29 -14.13
C LYS A 137 -27.43 -7.37 -12.62
N ARG A 138 -27.99 -6.31 -12.02
CA ARG A 138 -28.42 -6.19 -10.62
C ARG A 138 -27.29 -6.03 -9.60
N ARG A 139 -26.66 -4.85 -9.57
CA ARG A 139 -26.14 -4.33 -8.30
C ARG A 139 -27.29 -3.56 -7.66
N ASP A 140 -27.75 -4.04 -6.51
CA ASP A 140 -28.62 -3.27 -5.64
C ASP A 140 -27.89 -1.99 -5.21
N LYS A 141 -28.65 -0.91 -4.99
CA LYS A 141 -28.10 0.40 -4.55
C LYS A 141 -27.31 0.32 -3.22
N ASP A 142 -27.39 -0.79 -2.51
CA ASP A 142 -26.63 -1.04 -1.28
C ASP A 142 -25.15 -1.43 -1.53
N ASP A 143 -24.78 -1.85 -2.75
CA ASP A 143 -23.41 -2.29 -3.10
C ASP A 143 -22.45 -1.14 -3.45
N GLU A 144 -22.96 0.06 -3.78
CA GLU A 144 -22.10 1.19 -4.19
C GLU A 144 -21.20 1.72 -3.07
N ASN A 145 -21.47 1.33 -1.82
CA ASN A 145 -20.69 1.77 -0.65
C ASN A 145 -19.86 0.66 -0.01
N GLN A 146 -19.81 -0.54 -0.59
CA GLN A 146 -19.04 -1.63 -0.01
C GLN A 146 -17.54 -1.39 -0.22
N LYS A 147 -16.83 -1.04 0.87
CA LYS A 147 -15.38 -0.89 0.83
C LYS A 147 -14.70 -2.22 0.52
N ILE A 148 -13.85 -2.22 -0.49
CA ILE A 148 -13.01 -3.36 -0.89
C ILE A 148 -11.65 -3.24 -0.19
N LEU A 149 -11.24 -4.31 0.49
CA LEU A 149 -9.89 -4.53 0.98
C LEU A 149 -9.20 -5.54 0.07
N TRP A 150 -8.14 -5.12 -0.61
CA TRP A 150 -7.36 -6.02 -1.45
C TRP A 150 -6.46 -6.91 -0.61
N GLN A 151 -6.30 -8.17 -0.97
CA GLN A 151 -5.43 -9.13 -0.30
C GLN A 151 -4.39 -9.66 -1.29
N THR A 152 -3.14 -9.76 -0.86
CA THR A 152 -2.08 -10.44 -1.62
C THR A 152 -1.07 -11.09 -0.69
N THR A 153 -0.25 -11.98 -1.24
CA THR A 153 0.94 -12.52 -0.58
C THR A 153 2.23 -12.03 -1.24
N SER A 154 2.13 -11.18 -2.27
CA SER A 154 3.23 -10.85 -3.17
C SER A 154 3.46 -9.35 -3.31
N TRP A 155 4.67 -8.90 -3.00
CA TRP A 155 5.12 -7.54 -3.29
C TRP A 155 5.11 -7.21 -4.79
N LEU A 156 5.22 -8.23 -5.66
CA LEU A 156 5.18 -8.03 -7.11
C LEU A 156 3.81 -7.54 -7.59
N GLU A 157 2.72 -8.07 -7.01
CA GLU A 157 1.35 -7.63 -7.34
C GLU A 157 1.12 -6.18 -6.91
N ILE A 158 1.65 -5.80 -5.73
CA ILE A 158 1.62 -4.41 -5.25
C ILE A 158 2.41 -3.51 -6.20
N GLY A 159 3.60 -3.93 -6.64
CA GLY A 159 4.40 -3.19 -7.62
C GLY A 159 3.65 -2.97 -8.94
N ARG A 160 2.99 -4.01 -9.47
CA ARG A 160 2.17 -3.91 -10.68
C ARG A 160 1.01 -2.93 -10.53
N LEU A 161 0.31 -2.98 -9.40
CA LEU A 161 -0.76 -2.03 -9.09
C LEU A 161 -0.24 -0.59 -9.06
N LEU A 162 0.89 -0.33 -8.39
CA LEU A 162 1.44 1.03 -8.31
C LEU A 162 1.86 1.57 -9.69
N GLN A 163 2.36 0.72 -10.59
CA GLN A 163 2.65 1.10 -11.97
C GLN A 163 1.37 1.46 -12.75
N GLU A 164 0.31 0.66 -12.60
CA GLU A 164 -1.01 0.92 -13.19
C GLU A 164 -1.57 2.27 -12.72
N LEU A 165 -1.54 2.53 -11.40
CA LEU A 165 -2.03 3.79 -10.82
C LEU A 165 -1.22 5.01 -11.27
N ASN A 166 0.07 4.83 -11.57
CA ASN A 166 0.94 5.88 -12.09
C ASN A 166 0.81 6.08 -13.62
N GLY A 167 -0.03 5.31 -14.31
CA GLY A 167 -0.23 5.41 -15.76
C GLY A 167 0.91 4.81 -16.60
N SER A 168 1.82 4.04 -16.00
CA SER A 168 2.93 3.38 -16.69
C SER A 168 2.52 1.97 -17.12
N THR A 169 2.01 1.81 -18.34
CA THR A 169 1.76 0.48 -18.91
C THR A 169 3.07 -0.25 -19.19
N MET A 170 3.27 -1.40 -18.55
CA MET A 170 4.40 -2.29 -18.79
C MET A 170 4.28 -2.89 -20.20
N THR A 171 5.10 -2.44 -21.16
CA THR A 171 5.34 -3.18 -22.40
C THR A 171 5.96 -4.53 -22.02
N GLN A 172 5.25 -5.62 -22.29
CA GLN A 172 5.77 -6.96 -22.06
C GLN A 172 7.09 -7.16 -22.83
N PRO A 173 8.10 -7.80 -22.22
CA PRO A 173 9.31 -8.17 -22.95
C PRO A 173 8.93 -9.23 -24.00
N THR A 174 9.11 -8.87 -25.27
CA THR A 174 9.07 -9.80 -26.39
C THR A 174 10.09 -10.90 -26.13
N GLN A 175 9.63 -12.14 -25.93
CA GLN A 175 10.52 -13.30 -25.91
C GLN A 175 11.18 -13.43 -27.28
N GLN A 176 12.51 -13.37 -27.32
CA GLN A 176 13.32 -13.87 -28.43
C GLN A 176 13.85 -15.25 -28.08
#